data_AF-A0A9X2B824-F1
#
_entry.id   AF-A0A9X2B824-F1
#
_cell.length_a   1.000
_cell.length_b   1.000
_cell.length_c   1.000
_cell.angle_alpha   90.00
_cell.angle_beta   90.00
_cell.angle_gamma   90.00
#
_symmetry.space_group_name_H-M   'P 1'
#
loop_
_entity.id
_entity.type
_entity.pdbx_description
1 polymer ?
#
loop_
_entity_poly.entity_id
_entity_poly.type
_entity_poly.pdbx_seq_one_letter_code
_entity_poly.pdbx_strand_id
1 'polypeptide(L)' 'MRAFFVDRMDCLENNGCELLDLSKNNDGSIKAVTSEDYTINYQDGSVKNKKFVSEYKLVTIDGMLMVHQLVSTKEQ' A
#
# COMPACT_ATOMS: atom_id res chain seq x y z
N MET A 1 25.52 0.37 -5.64
CA MET A 1 24.70 -0.84 -5.38
C MET A 1 23.26 -0.48 -5.74
N ARG A 2 22.74 -1.01 -6.86
CA ARG A 2 21.38 -0.71 -7.35
C ARG A 2 20.43 -1.71 -6.69
N ALA A 3 19.61 -1.23 -5.76
CA ALA A 3 18.46 -2.00 -5.31
C ALA A 3 17.48 -2.07 -6.48
N PHE A 4 17.16 -3.28 -6.93
CA PHE A 4 16.06 -3.52 -7.85
C PHE A 4 14.79 -3.41 -7.02
N PHE A 5 14.10 -2.28 -7.12
CA PHE A 5 12.72 -2.16 -6.67
C PHE A 5 11.88 -2.90 -7.72
N VAL A 6 11.51 -4.14 -7.43
CA VAL A 6 10.48 -4.83 -8.21
C VAL A 6 9.20 -4.02 -8.07
N ASP A 7 8.53 -3.84 -9.20
CA ASP A 7 7.52 -2.83 -9.47
C ASP A 7 6.46 -2.66 -8.36
N ARG A 8 6.08 -1.40 -8.11
CA ARG A 8 4.99 -0.98 -7.22
C ARG A 8 3.59 -1.48 -7.65
N MET A 9 3.52 -2.38 -8.63
CA MET A 9 2.29 -2.85 -9.27
C MET A 9 1.99 -4.33 -8.98
N ASP A 10 2.85 -5.02 -8.23
CA ASP A 10 2.73 -6.46 -7.91
C ASP A 10 2.08 -6.77 -6.55
N CYS A 11 1.40 -5.82 -5.91
CA CYS A 11 0.68 -6.05 -4.65
C CYS A 11 -0.47 -7.06 -4.76
N LEU A 12 -0.80 -7.55 -5.97
CA LEU A 12 -1.84 -8.54 -6.23
C LEU A 12 -1.32 -9.99 -6.31
N GLU A 13 -0.01 -10.23 -6.44
CA GLU A 13 0.53 -11.59 -6.65
C GLU A 13 1.37 -12.12 -5.48
N ASN A 14 1.76 -11.30 -4.51
CA ASN A 14 2.41 -11.75 -3.28
C ASN A 14 1.62 -11.28 -2.06
N ASN A 15 1.39 -12.20 -1.12
CA ASN A 15 0.50 -12.12 0.06
C ASN A 15 0.89 -11.05 1.11
N GLY A 16 1.26 -9.84 0.71
CA GLY A 16 1.79 -8.80 1.60
C GLY A 16 0.86 -7.63 1.83
N CYS A 17 -0.30 -7.54 1.18
CA CYS A 17 -1.19 -6.38 1.29
C CYS A 17 -2.45 -6.69 2.11
N GLU A 18 -2.66 -5.99 3.21
CA GLU A 18 -3.84 -6.12 4.08
C GLU A 18 -4.61 -4.80 4.16
N LEU A 19 -5.94 -4.85 4.08
CA LEU A 19 -6.78 -3.69 4.39
C LEU A 19 -6.96 -3.60 5.92
N LEU A 20 -6.42 -2.55 6.52
CA LEU A 20 -6.49 -2.31 7.96
C LEU A 20 -7.75 -1.53 8.37
N ASP A 21 -8.13 -0.53 7.57
CA ASP A 21 -9.30 0.31 7.86
C ASP A 21 -9.98 0.74 6.56
N LEU A 22 -11.30 0.85 6.61
CA LEU A 22 -12.12 1.39 5.56
C LEU A 22 -13.25 2.21 6.17
N SER A 23 -13.17 3.52 6.04
CA SER A 23 -14.10 4.45 6.65
C SER A 23 -14.54 5.52 5.66
N LYS A 24 -15.79 6.00 5.79
CA LYS A 24 -16.32 7.06 4.94
C LYS A 24 -16.12 8.41 5.61
N ASN A 25 -15.56 9.36 4.88
CA ASN A 25 -15.40 10.74 5.31
C ASN A 25 -16.70 11.54 5.12
N ASN A 26 -16.84 12.64 5.87
CA ASN A 26 -18.00 13.53 5.78
C ASN A 26 -18.18 14.19 4.41
N ASP A 27 -17.10 14.32 3.63
CA ASP A 27 -17.11 14.85 2.26
C ASP A 27 -17.55 13.82 1.21
N GLY A 28 -17.95 12.62 1.63
CA GLY A 28 -18.39 11.54 0.75
C GLY A 28 -17.25 10.70 0.19
N SER A 29 -15.99 11.08 0.41
CA SER A 29 -14.84 10.25 0.07
C SER A 29 -14.70 9.07 1.02
N ILE A 30 -13.94 8.05 0.61
CA ILE A 30 -13.65 6.88 1.42
C ILE A 30 -12.17 6.92 1.77
N LYS A 31 -11.87 6.79 3.06
CA LYS A 31 -10.53 6.53 3.56
C LYS A 31 -10.28 5.02 3.54
N ALA A 32 -9.18 4.60 2.95
CA ALA A 32 -8.69 3.23 2.99
C ALA A 32 -7.27 3.22 3.57
N VAL A 33 -7.03 2.42 4.60
CA VAL A 33 -5.71 2.21 5.18
C VAL A 33 -5.26 0.81 4.84
N THR A 34 -4.12 0.68 4.18
CA THR A 34 -3.52 -0.62 3.85
C THR A 34 -2.20 -0.80 4.57
N SER A 35 -1.88 -2.05 4.84
CA SER A 35 -0.57 -2.52 5.28
C SER A 35 0.09 -3.27 4.15
N GLU A 36 1.36 -3.03 3.93
CA GLU A 36 2.19 -3.72 2.95
C GLU A 36 3.45 -4.25 3.64
N ASP A 37 3.61 -5.57 3.64
CA ASP A 37 4.76 -6.26 4.21
C ASP A 37 5.69 -6.75 3.08
N TYR A 38 6.95 -6.31 3.11
CA TYR A 38 7.97 -6.64 2.12
C TYR A 38 9.12 -7.40 2.77
N THR A 39 9.42 -8.58 2.24
CA THR A 39 10.64 -9.33 2.57
C THR A 39 11.70 -9.06 1.51
N ILE A 40 12.76 -8.36 1.91
CA ILE A 40 13.91 -8.02 1.07
C ILE A 40 15.01 -9.02 1.34
N ASN A 41 15.29 -9.86 0.35
CA ASN A 41 16.40 -10.81 0.36
C ASN A 41 17.62 -10.17 -0.32
N TYR A 42 18.73 -10.06 0.39
CA TYR A 42 19.98 -9.53 -0.13
C TYR A 42 20.88 -10.65 -0.65
N GLN A 43 21.80 -10.31 -1.55
CA GLN A 43 22.73 -11.27 -2.15
C GLN A 43 23.71 -11.90 -1.15
N ASP A 44 23.90 -11.27 0.00
CA ASP A 44 24.72 -11.77 1.10
C ASP A 44 23.97 -12.78 1.99
N GLY A 45 22.73 -13.14 1.63
CA GLY A 45 21.88 -14.05 2.39
C GLY A 45 21.17 -13.37 3.57
N SER A 46 21.37 -12.07 3.79
CA SER A 46 20.60 -11.34 4.80
C SER A 46 19.17 -11.09 4.33
N VAL A 47 18.25 -11.09 5.29
CA VAL A 47 16.83 -10.84 5.07
C VAL A 47 16.41 -9.63 5.90
N LYS A 48 15.74 -8.66 5.28
CA LYS A 48 15.05 -7.59 6.00
C LYS A 48 13.57 -7.62 5.70
N ASN A 49 12.77 -7.54 6.75
CA ASN A 49 11.35 -7.29 6.63
C ASN A 49 11.10 -5.80 6.81
N LYS A 50 10.30 -5.21 5.92
CA LYS A 50 9.84 -3.84 6.02
C LYS A 50 8.32 -3.83 5.94
N LYS A 51 7.69 -3.06 6.82
CA LYS A 51 6.26 -2.84 6.81
C LYS A 51 5.96 -1.41 6.43
N PHE A 52 5.00 -1.19 5.56
CA PHE A 52 4.53 0.13 5.20
C PHE A 52 3.02 0.22 5.41
N VAL A 53 2.58 1.26 6.11
CA VAL A 53 1.17 1.57 6.26
C VAL A 53 0.86 2.78 5.41
N SER A 54 -0.05 2.60 4.44
CA SER A 54 -0.46 3.63 3.50
C SER A 54 -1.91 4.02 3.74
N GLU A 55 -2.21 5.31 3.66
CA GLU A 55 -3.55 5.87 3.75
C GLU A 55 -3.94 6.47 2.40
N TYR A 56 -5.05 6.03 1.85
CA TYR A 56 -5.59 6.47 0.57
C TYR A 56 -6.93 7.17 0.76
N LYS A 57 -7.15 8.21 -0.06
CA LYS A 57 -8.46 8.79 -0.32
C LYS A 57 -8.99 8.18 -1.61
N LEU A 58 -10.11 7.49 -1.50
CA LEU A 58 -10.86 6.92 -2.62
C LEU A 58 -12.09 7.78 -2.88
N VAL A 59 -12.46 7.89 -4.16
CA VAL A 59 -13.66 8.59 -4.60
C VAL A 59 -14.40 7.74 -5.61
N THR A 60 -15.72 7.90 -5.68
CA THR A 60 -16.53 7.25 -6.71
C THR A 60 -16.63 8.16 -7.92
N ILE A 61 -16.18 7.66 -9.08
CA ILE A 61 -16.32 8.33 -10.37
C ILE A 61 -17.03 7.34 -11.29
N ASP A 62 -18.15 7.76 -11.89
CA ASP A 62 -18.98 6.92 -12.76
C ASP A 62 -19.39 5.57 -12.15
N GLY A 63 -19.69 5.58 -10.84
CA GLY A 63 -20.09 4.39 -10.08
C GLY A 63 -18.94 3.44 -9.72
N MET A 64 -17.70 3.73 -10.15
CA MET A 64 -16.51 2.95 -9.85
C MET A 64 -15.70 3.61 -8.74
N LEU A 65 -15.23 2.80 -7.79
CA LEU A 65 -14.35 3.26 -6.73
C LEU A 65 -12.92 3.39 -7.27
N MET A 66 -12.35 4.59 -7.22
CA MET A 66 -11.01 4.86 -7.70
C MET A 66 -10.15 5.52 -6.64
N VAL A 67 -8.85 5.23 -6.67
CA VAL A 67 -7.86 5.92 -5.84
C VAL A 67 -7.75 7.35 -6.34
N HIS A 68 -8.14 8.30 -5.49
CA HIS A 68 -8.00 9.72 -5.79
C HIS A 68 -6.63 10.25 -5.39
N GLN A 69 -6.17 9.87 -4.20
CA GLN A 69 -4.95 10.40 -3.61
C GLN A 69 -4.34 9.42 -2.60
N LEU A 70 -3.01 9.31 -2.62
CA LEU A 70 -2.24 8.77 -1.49
C LEU A 70 -2.04 9.91 -0.47
N VAL A 71 -2.66 9.76 0.71
CA VAL A 71 -2.63 10.76 1.79
C VAL A 71 -1.31 10.68 2.54
N SER A 72 -0.88 9.47 2.90
CA SER A 72 0.40 9.27 3.57
C SER A 72 0.89 7.83 3.45
N THR A 73 2.19 7.64 3.58
CA THR A 73 2.81 6.33 3.75
C THR A 73 3.83 6.41 4.88
N LYS A 74 3.82 5.44 5.79
CA LYS A 74 4.76 5.36 6.92
C LYS A 74 5.40 3.98 6.96
N GLU A 75 6.72 3.95 7.05
CA GLU A 75 7.46 2.72 7.36
C GLU A 75 7.30 2.42 8.87
N GLN A 76 7.06 1.15 9.20
CA GLN A 76 6.99 0.63 10.57
C GLN A 76 8.13 -0.38 10.83
#